data_AF-A0A662L9P4-F1
#
_entry.id   AF-A0A662L9P4-F1
#
_cell.length_a   1.000
_cell.length_b   1.000
_cell.length_c   1.000
_cell.angle_alpha   90.00
_cell.angle_beta   90.00
_cell.angle_gamma   90.00
#
_symmetry.space_group_name_H-M   'P 1'
#
loop_
_entity.id
_entity.type
_entity.pdbx_description
1 polymer ?
#
loop_
_entity_poly.entity_id
_entity_poly.type
_entity_poly.pdbx_seq_one_letter_code
_entity_poly.pdbx_strand_id
1 'polypeptide(L)'
;MCGRNEKAIARGMKMFKDWKEKGYIIPWKMLRVTLGALPPLIKAIVKHPIYIARSNREVDKNPLRYDKPSYEIPEYEPSMKYCKSNERYLRPTHLCNPHAKEIIAMANKLGAFQVDEWTYANNVFKFVKENIKLAFVGLDREIDTLRRGTGTCIHQLSLFAALCRAGGLKARYKLYSLALVEPLYQNMVEVSPVMKEWYDALGAFMLHGTAEVFVNGRWVTADPTFTPEYEAAMGLPLAKLGEDPLGIWNYPVEGTMMILEGLPYGVGIAWNFLVNFLGRGERIKIDRGLEEARKRGREILEEMGKEEYDKMIRARYKAKIPKITLEKCPNLVFK
;
A
#
# COMPACT_ATOMS: atom_id res chain seq x y z
N MET A 1 46.97 18.14 -10.31
CA MET A 1 46.10 17.35 -9.41
C MET A 1 44.74 18.02 -9.11
N CYS A 2 44.50 19.29 -9.47
CA CYS A 2 43.26 20.02 -9.13
C CYS A 2 41.99 19.49 -9.86
N GLY A 3 42.07 19.18 -11.15
CA GLY A 3 40.88 18.79 -11.95
C GLY A 3 40.32 17.37 -11.75
N ARG A 4 41.00 16.48 -11.00
CA ARG A 4 40.42 15.17 -10.62
C ARG A 4 39.41 15.31 -9.48
N ASN A 5 39.63 16.25 -8.58
CA ASN A 5 38.80 16.44 -7.39
C ASN A 5 37.46 17.11 -7.76
N GLU A 6 37.47 18.11 -8.64
CA GLU A 6 36.26 18.77 -9.16
C GLU A 6 35.34 17.82 -9.93
N LYS A 7 35.92 16.96 -10.79
CA LYS A 7 35.13 15.95 -11.53
C LYS A 7 34.52 14.89 -10.60
N ALA A 8 35.21 14.52 -9.51
CA ALA A 8 34.67 13.61 -8.50
C ALA A 8 33.52 14.24 -7.72
N ILE A 9 33.67 15.51 -7.30
CA ILE A 9 32.62 16.27 -6.60
C ILE A 9 31.38 16.45 -7.49
N ALA A 10 31.56 16.84 -8.75
CA ALA A 10 30.44 17.00 -9.69
C ALA A 10 29.71 15.67 -9.96
N ARG A 11 30.44 14.55 -10.05
CA ARG A 11 29.84 13.20 -10.16
C ARG A 11 29.06 12.83 -8.90
N GLY A 12 29.61 13.12 -7.72
CA GLY A 12 28.94 12.91 -6.43
C GLY A 12 27.64 13.70 -6.30
N MET A 13 27.66 14.99 -6.66
CA MET A 13 26.47 15.85 -6.64
C MET A 13 25.38 15.37 -7.62
N LYS A 14 25.77 14.95 -8.83
CA LYS A 14 24.84 14.38 -9.81
C LYS A 14 24.21 13.08 -9.32
N MET A 15 25.01 12.20 -8.72
CA MET A 15 24.53 10.93 -8.15
C MET A 15 23.56 11.18 -6.99
N PHE A 16 23.89 12.10 -6.08
CA PHE A 16 23.02 12.46 -4.96
C PHE A 16 21.69 13.05 -5.42
N LYS A 17 21.71 13.91 -6.43
CA LYS A 17 20.48 14.46 -7.04
C LYS A 17 19.61 13.36 -7.64
N ASP A 18 20.19 12.44 -8.40
CA ASP A 18 19.46 11.30 -8.99
C ASP A 18 18.85 10.40 -7.91
N TRP A 19 19.58 10.11 -6.83
CA TRP A 19 19.08 9.33 -5.70
C TRP A 19 17.91 10.02 -5.00
N LYS A 20 18.01 11.33 -4.78
CA LYS A 20 16.93 12.12 -4.20
C LYS A 20 15.69 12.13 -5.10
N GLU A 21 15.87 12.29 -6.41
CA GLU A 21 14.76 12.27 -7.38
C GLU A 21 14.06 10.92 -7.44
N LYS A 22 14.82 9.83 -7.45
CA LYS A 22 14.31 8.44 -7.42
C LYS A 22 13.66 8.05 -6.09
N GLY A 23 13.74 8.93 -5.08
CA GLY A 23 13.15 8.70 -3.75
C GLY A 23 13.97 7.77 -2.86
N TYR A 24 15.25 7.52 -3.16
CA TYR A 24 16.10 6.58 -2.43
C TYR A 24 16.56 7.08 -1.05
N ILE A 25 16.37 8.37 -0.78
CA ILE A 25 16.68 9.01 0.49
C ILE A 25 15.37 9.29 1.22
N ILE A 26 15.30 8.90 2.51
CA ILE A 26 14.10 9.11 3.32
C ILE A 26 13.74 10.61 3.37
N PRO A 27 12.52 11.00 2.95
CA PRO A 27 12.08 12.38 3.07
C PRO A 27 11.99 12.80 4.54
N TRP A 28 12.32 14.06 4.84
CA TRP A 28 12.24 14.60 6.20
C TRP A 28 10.86 14.40 6.84
N LYS A 29 9.79 14.60 6.06
CA LYS A 29 8.40 14.36 6.51
C LYS A 29 8.19 12.92 6.96
N MET A 30 8.63 11.94 6.16
CA MET A 30 8.54 10.51 6.50
C MET A 30 9.36 10.19 7.73
N LEU A 31 10.61 10.68 7.80
CA LEU A 31 11.48 10.46 8.95
C LEU A 31 10.86 10.99 10.24
N ARG A 32 10.30 12.21 10.23
CA ARG A 32 9.64 12.82 11.39
C ARG A 32 8.45 12.01 11.87
N VAL A 33 7.62 11.52 10.94
CA VAL A 33 6.46 10.65 11.25
C VAL A 33 6.94 9.34 11.88
N THR A 34 7.92 8.67 11.27
CA THR A 34 8.45 7.40 11.78
C THR A 34 9.09 7.55 13.16
N LEU A 35 9.88 8.60 13.38
CA LEU A 35 10.50 8.87 14.69
C LEU A 35 9.47 9.20 15.76
N GLY A 36 8.39 9.92 15.42
CA GLY A 36 7.30 10.20 16.36
C GLY A 36 6.52 8.94 16.76
N ALA A 37 6.40 7.98 15.84
CA ALA A 37 5.64 6.75 16.06
C ALA A 37 6.41 5.66 16.83
N LEU A 38 7.74 5.76 16.91
CA LEU A 38 8.60 4.73 17.49
C LEU A 38 8.50 4.62 19.03
N PRO A 39 8.55 5.71 19.83
CA PRO A 39 8.50 5.59 21.29
C PRO A 39 7.19 4.98 21.82
N PRO A 40 5.99 5.34 21.32
CA PRO A 40 4.76 4.68 21.75
C PRO A 40 4.71 3.20 21.41
N LEU A 41 5.23 2.80 20.25
CA LEU A 41 5.30 1.40 19.85
C LEU A 41 6.21 0.61 20.79
N ILE A 42 7.40 1.13 21.07
CA ILE A 42 8.35 0.51 22.02
C ILE A 42 7.69 0.38 23.40
N LYS A 43 7.02 1.43 23.87
CA LYS A 43 6.31 1.42 25.17
C LYS A 43 5.23 0.34 25.21
N ALA A 44 4.41 0.22 24.16
CA ALA A 44 3.37 -0.81 24.07
C ALA A 44 3.98 -2.23 24.08
N ILE A 45 5.05 -2.45 23.32
CA ILE A 45 5.76 -3.74 23.29
C ILE A 45 6.32 -4.11 24.68
N VAL A 46 6.97 -3.15 25.36
CA VAL A 46 7.57 -3.36 26.68
C VAL A 46 6.52 -3.61 27.77
N LYS A 47 5.31 -3.05 27.63
CA LYS A 47 4.20 -3.29 28.56
C LYS A 47 3.57 -4.68 28.40
N HIS A 48 3.66 -5.26 27.21
CA HIS A 48 2.95 -6.49 26.84
C HIS A 48 3.86 -7.68 26.49
N PRO A 49 4.97 -7.96 27.21
CA PRO A 49 5.98 -8.93 26.78
C PRO A 49 5.46 -10.38 26.83
N ILE A 50 4.69 -10.73 27.88
CA ILE A 50 4.09 -12.06 28.03
C ILE A 50 3.02 -12.28 26.96
N TYR A 51 2.20 -11.26 26.68
CA TYR A 51 1.16 -11.33 25.66
C TYR A 51 1.77 -11.56 24.27
N ILE A 52 2.80 -10.81 23.89
CA ILE A 52 3.51 -10.98 22.62
C ILE A 52 4.14 -12.37 22.51
N ALA A 53 4.83 -12.83 23.57
CA ALA A 53 5.47 -14.14 23.58
C ALA A 53 4.44 -15.28 23.44
N ARG A 54 3.30 -15.19 24.12
CA ARG A 54 2.20 -16.16 23.98
C ARG A 54 1.62 -16.12 22.57
N SER A 55 1.32 -14.95 22.04
CA SER A 55 0.78 -14.82 20.69
C SER A 55 1.72 -15.37 19.62
N ASN A 56 3.03 -15.18 19.77
CA ASN A 56 4.03 -15.75 18.85
C ASN A 56 4.07 -17.28 18.93
N ARG A 57 3.98 -17.86 20.14
CA ARG A 57 3.92 -19.33 20.32
C ARG A 57 2.66 -19.95 19.74
N GLU A 58 1.52 -19.27 19.81
CA GLU A 58 0.26 -19.75 19.22
C GLU A 58 0.35 -19.86 17.70
N VAL A 59 1.06 -18.94 17.06
CA VAL A 59 1.31 -18.97 15.61
C VAL A 59 2.15 -20.15 15.18
N ASP A 60 3.19 -20.50 15.95
CA ASP A 60 4.01 -21.66 15.63
C ASP A 60 3.16 -22.97 15.65
N LYS A 61 2.07 -23.00 16.42
CA LYS A 61 1.11 -24.12 16.46
C LYS A 61 0.05 -24.07 15.35
N ASN A 62 -0.35 -22.88 14.91
CA ASN A 62 -1.37 -22.69 13.89
C ASN A 62 -0.95 -21.59 12.90
N PRO A 63 -0.05 -21.92 11.95
CA PRO A 63 0.44 -20.95 10.99
C PRO A 63 -0.66 -20.56 10.01
N LEU A 64 -0.78 -19.25 9.73
CA LEU A 64 -1.63 -18.78 8.64
C LEU A 64 -0.97 -19.15 7.31
N ARG A 65 -1.67 -19.93 6.49
CA ARG A 65 -1.29 -20.17 5.10
C ARG A 65 -2.15 -19.28 4.22
N TYR A 66 -1.51 -18.46 3.40
CA TYR A 66 -2.22 -17.74 2.35
C TYR A 66 -2.54 -18.72 1.23
N ASP A 67 -3.77 -18.63 0.72
CA ASP A 67 -4.17 -19.39 -0.47
C ASP A 67 -3.29 -19.00 -1.65
N LYS A 68 -3.18 -19.94 -2.61
CA LYS A 68 -2.56 -19.60 -3.89
C LYS A 68 -3.37 -18.47 -4.56
N PRO A 69 -2.71 -17.55 -5.27
CA PRO A 69 -3.41 -16.52 -6.01
C PRO A 69 -4.42 -17.12 -6.98
N SER A 70 -5.54 -16.44 -7.19
CA SER A 70 -6.62 -16.84 -8.12
C SER A 70 -6.25 -16.67 -9.60
N TYR A 71 -5.03 -16.22 -9.90
CA TYR A 71 -4.56 -15.93 -11.23
C TYR A 71 -3.24 -16.65 -11.51
N GLU A 72 -3.00 -16.86 -12.78
CA GLU A 72 -1.71 -17.33 -13.31
C GLU A 72 -0.93 -16.16 -13.88
N ILE A 73 0.37 -16.14 -13.57
CA ILE A 73 1.34 -15.23 -14.16
C ILE A 73 1.69 -15.76 -15.56
N PRO A 74 1.44 -15.00 -16.64
CA PRO A 74 1.81 -15.43 -17.98
C PRO A 74 3.30 -15.66 -18.13
N GLU A 75 3.68 -16.57 -19.02
CA GLU A 75 5.07 -16.73 -19.42
C GLU A 75 5.56 -15.48 -20.17
N TYR A 76 6.81 -15.12 -19.95
CA TYR A 76 7.43 -13.98 -20.62
C TYR A 76 7.97 -14.39 -21.99
N GLU A 77 7.57 -13.66 -23.03
CA GLU A 77 8.15 -13.78 -24.36
C GLU A 77 9.03 -12.56 -24.71
N PRO A 78 10.20 -12.73 -25.35
CA PRO A 78 11.05 -11.61 -25.75
C PRO A 78 10.39 -10.60 -26.71
N SER A 79 9.32 -10.99 -27.39
CA SER A 79 8.50 -10.17 -28.29
C SER A 79 7.59 -9.18 -27.55
N MET A 80 7.31 -9.43 -26.26
CA MET A 80 6.40 -8.60 -25.46
C MET A 80 6.92 -7.17 -25.34
N LYS A 81 6.05 -6.21 -25.68
CA LYS A 81 6.39 -4.79 -25.62
C LYS A 81 6.39 -4.33 -24.17
N TYR A 82 7.35 -3.49 -23.82
CA TYR A 82 7.41 -2.79 -22.54
C TYR A 82 8.16 -1.47 -22.66
N CYS A 83 7.84 -0.54 -21.77
CA CYS A 83 8.50 0.75 -21.71
C CYS A 83 9.94 0.60 -21.19
N LYS A 84 10.91 1.08 -21.97
CA LYS A 84 12.34 1.11 -21.59
C LYS A 84 12.80 2.52 -21.20
N SER A 85 11.88 3.47 -21.06
CA SER A 85 12.20 4.86 -20.78
C SER A 85 12.86 5.02 -19.41
N ASN A 86 13.92 5.82 -19.35
CA ASN A 86 14.53 6.25 -18.10
C ASN A 86 13.96 7.59 -17.60
N GLU A 87 12.84 8.03 -18.15
CA GLU A 87 12.15 9.23 -17.69
C GLU A 87 11.59 9.03 -16.26
N ARG A 88 11.53 10.13 -15.51
CA ARG A 88 10.91 10.16 -14.19
C ARG A 88 9.50 9.59 -14.24
N TYR A 89 9.19 8.73 -13.26
CA TYR A 89 7.92 8.00 -13.12
C TYR A 89 7.65 6.90 -14.14
N LEU A 90 8.55 6.66 -15.10
CA LEU A 90 8.53 5.48 -15.99
C LEU A 90 9.64 4.48 -15.63
N ARG A 91 10.78 4.98 -15.16
CA ARG A 91 11.95 4.17 -14.83
C ARG A 91 11.75 3.25 -13.62
N PRO A 92 12.57 2.20 -13.50
CA PRO A 92 12.66 1.39 -12.29
C PRO A 92 13.12 2.20 -11.06
N THR A 93 12.59 1.82 -9.90
CA THR A 93 12.98 2.34 -8.59
C THR A 93 13.08 1.22 -7.57
N HIS A 94 13.56 1.53 -6.36
CA HIS A 94 13.59 0.57 -5.26
C HIS A 94 12.17 0.05 -4.96
N LEU A 95 12.05 -1.29 -4.88
CA LEU A 95 10.79 -2.02 -4.69
C LEU A 95 9.71 -1.75 -5.75
N CYS A 96 10.11 -1.29 -6.93
CA CYS A 96 9.23 -1.16 -8.10
C CYS A 96 10.04 -1.25 -9.39
N ASN A 97 10.17 -2.48 -9.92
CA ASN A 97 10.85 -2.75 -11.18
C ASN A 97 9.88 -3.12 -12.32
N PRO A 98 9.56 -2.19 -13.24
CA PRO A 98 8.72 -2.47 -14.40
C PRO A 98 9.37 -3.39 -15.44
N HIS A 99 10.69 -3.65 -15.34
CA HIS A 99 11.42 -4.46 -16.32
C HIS A 99 11.54 -5.94 -15.90
N ALA A 100 10.92 -6.35 -14.79
CA ALA A 100 10.87 -7.77 -14.43
C ALA A 100 10.01 -8.55 -15.44
N LYS A 101 10.45 -9.75 -15.81
CA LYS A 101 9.81 -10.57 -16.86
C LYS A 101 8.34 -10.83 -16.57
N GLU A 102 8.01 -11.20 -15.33
CA GLU A 102 6.66 -11.47 -14.86
C GLU A 102 5.78 -10.22 -14.86
N ILE A 103 6.37 -9.05 -14.56
CA ILE A 103 5.66 -7.77 -14.61
C ILE A 103 5.36 -7.39 -16.06
N ILE A 104 6.31 -7.57 -16.98
CA ILE A 104 6.11 -7.33 -18.41
C ILE A 104 5.03 -8.27 -18.96
N ALA A 105 5.10 -9.56 -18.63
CA ALA A 105 4.15 -10.56 -19.09
C ALA A 105 2.73 -10.27 -18.57
N MET A 106 2.61 -9.95 -17.28
CA MET A 106 1.33 -9.53 -16.70
C MET A 106 0.82 -8.22 -17.31
N ALA A 107 1.68 -7.22 -17.52
CA ALA A 107 1.31 -5.97 -18.17
C ALA A 107 0.75 -6.19 -19.58
N ASN A 108 1.36 -7.07 -20.38
CA ASN A 108 0.86 -7.42 -21.71
C ASN A 108 -0.49 -8.15 -21.64
N LYS A 109 -0.68 -9.09 -20.70
CA LYS A 109 -1.99 -9.74 -20.46
C LYS A 109 -3.09 -8.74 -20.13
N LEU A 110 -2.75 -7.67 -19.39
CA LEU A 110 -3.68 -6.62 -19.00
C LEU A 110 -3.94 -5.57 -20.10
N GLY A 111 -3.27 -5.70 -21.26
CA GLY A 111 -3.51 -4.86 -22.44
C GLY A 111 -2.47 -3.78 -22.70
N ALA A 112 -1.29 -3.83 -22.08
CA ALA A 112 -0.20 -2.89 -22.36
C ALA A 112 0.07 -2.81 -23.88
N PHE A 113 0.07 -1.60 -24.44
CA PHE A 113 0.27 -1.33 -25.87
C PHE A 113 -0.77 -1.98 -26.82
N GLN A 114 -1.89 -2.44 -26.30
CA GLN A 114 -2.98 -3.09 -27.08
C GLN A 114 -4.30 -2.33 -26.95
N VAL A 115 -4.54 -1.67 -25.81
CA VAL A 115 -5.70 -0.83 -25.54
C VAL A 115 -5.29 0.61 -25.21
N ASP A 116 -6.24 1.53 -25.11
CA ASP A 116 -5.98 2.92 -24.73
C ASP A 116 -5.49 3.05 -23.27
N GLU A 117 -4.91 4.21 -22.94
CA GLU A 117 -4.29 4.47 -21.64
C GLU A 117 -5.25 4.26 -20.47
N TRP A 118 -6.51 4.68 -20.61
CA TRP A 118 -7.50 4.57 -19.54
C TRP A 118 -7.93 3.13 -19.33
N THR A 119 -8.26 2.42 -20.41
CA THR A 119 -8.62 1.01 -20.34
C THR A 119 -7.48 0.19 -19.72
N TYR A 120 -6.24 0.44 -20.13
CA TYR A 120 -5.08 -0.26 -19.57
C TYR A 120 -4.90 0.04 -18.07
N ALA A 121 -4.90 1.32 -17.67
CA ALA A 121 -4.77 1.70 -16.27
C ALA A 121 -5.90 1.10 -15.39
N ASN A 122 -7.12 1.06 -15.92
CA ASN A 122 -8.27 0.48 -15.23
C ASN A 122 -8.17 -1.04 -15.11
N ASN A 123 -7.65 -1.74 -16.13
CA ASN A 123 -7.38 -3.18 -16.07
C ASN A 123 -6.33 -3.48 -14.99
N VAL A 124 -5.25 -2.69 -14.93
CA VAL A 124 -4.22 -2.82 -13.88
C VAL A 124 -4.80 -2.56 -12.49
N PHE A 125 -5.60 -1.51 -12.34
CA PHE A 125 -6.27 -1.19 -11.08
C PHE A 125 -7.16 -2.34 -10.60
N LYS A 126 -8.06 -2.82 -11.46
CA LYS A 126 -8.96 -3.94 -11.16
C LYS A 126 -8.19 -5.20 -10.83
N PHE A 127 -7.16 -5.53 -11.62
CA PHE A 127 -6.33 -6.70 -11.36
C PHE A 127 -5.73 -6.66 -9.96
N VAL A 128 -5.05 -5.57 -9.58
CA VAL A 128 -4.42 -5.47 -8.26
C VAL A 128 -5.48 -5.51 -7.15
N LYS A 129 -6.57 -4.75 -7.31
CA LYS A 129 -7.66 -4.64 -6.33
C LYS A 129 -8.36 -5.99 -6.07
N GLU A 130 -8.62 -6.74 -7.12
CA GLU A 130 -9.42 -7.97 -7.03
C GLU A 130 -8.57 -9.20 -6.67
N ASN A 131 -7.28 -9.18 -7.00
CA ASN A 131 -6.44 -10.37 -6.90
C ASN A 131 -5.34 -10.29 -5.84
N ILE A 132 -5.01 -9.10 -5.32
CA ILE A 132 -3.97 -8.93 -4.31
C ILE A 132 -4.63 -8.59 -2.98
N LYS A 133 -4.70 -9.58 -2.09
CA LYS A 133 -5.33 -9.41 -0.77
C LYS A 133 -4.42 -8.63 0.17
N LEU A 134 -4.97 -7.65 0.89
CA LEU A 134 -4.25 -6.99 1.98
C LEU A 134 -3.81 -7.99 3.05
N ALA A 135 -2.52 -8.04 3.32
CA ALA A 135 -1.92 -8.82 4.41
C ALA A 135 -0.70 -8.09 4.96
N PHE A 136 -0.49 -8.16 6.27
CA PHE A 136 0.68 -7.60 6.91
C PHE A 136 1.85 -8.57 6.81
N VAL A 137 2.63 -8.43 5.75
CA VAL A 137 3.85 -9.21 5.48
C VAL A 137 5.08 -8.31 5.48
N GLY A 138 6.27 -8.90 5.61
CA GLY A 138 7.52 -8.18 5.41
C GLY A 138 7.55 -7.52 4.03
N LEU A 139 8.08 -6.30 3.98
CA LEU A 139 8.26 -5.52 2.77
C LEU A 139 9.30 -6.17 1.86
N ASP A 140 8.86 -6.52 0.65
CA ASP A 140 9.65 -7.11 -0.42
C ASP A 140 9.31 -6.49 -1.79
N ARG A 141 9.72 -7.14 -2.88
CA ARG A 141 9.61 -6.58 -4.23
C ARG A 141 8.22 -6.81 -4.82
N GLU A 142 7.88 -5.96 -5.80
CA GLU A 142 6.64 -6.05 -6.59
C GLU A 142 6.38 -7.45 -7.17
N ILE A 143 7.43 -8.16 -7.61
CA ILE A 143 7.34 -9.51 -8.16
C ILE A 143 6.95 -10.55 -7.11
N ASP A 144 7.44 -10.42 -5.87
CA ASP A 144 7.12 -11.34 -4.78
C ASP A 144 5.66 -11.16 -4.38
N THR A 145 5.16 -9.92 -4.42
CA THR A 145 3.73 -9.61 -4.26
C THR A 145 2.90 -10.25 -5.37
N LEU A 146 3.32 -10.12 -6.63
CA LEU A 146 2.63 -10.75 -7.77
C LEU A 146 2.61 -12.28 -7.67
N ARG A 147 3.65 -12.91 -7.12
CA ARG A 147 3.68 -14.37 -6.94
C ARG A 147 2.85 -14.84 -5.74
N ARG A 148 2.84 -14.04 -4.67
CA ARG A 148 2.17 -14.37 -3.41
C ARG A 148 0.67 -14.04 -3.42
N GLY A 149 0.23 -13.08 -4.21
CA GLY A 149 -1.17 -12.63 -4.25
C GLY A 149 -1.62 -11.90 -2.96
N THR A 150 -0.67 -11.55 -2.09
CA THR A 150 -0.94 -10.82 -0.86
C THR A 150 0.17 -9.82 -0.55
N GLY A 151 -0.17 -8.72 0.13
CA GLY A 151 0.79 -7.72 0.55
C GLY A 151 0.16 -6.56 1.29
N THR A 152 0.98 -5.73 1.93
CA THR A 152 0.54 -4.46 2.54
C THR A 152 0.09 -3.47 1.45
N CYS A 153 -0.50 -2.33 1.84
CA CYS A 153 -0.82 -1.26 0.90
C CYS A 153 0.39 -0.89 0.02
N ILE A 154 1.58 -0.71 0.60
CA ILE A 154 2.80 -0.36 -0.14
C ILE A 154 3.15 -1.40 -1.22
N HIS A 155 3.00 -2.69 -0.95
CA HIS A 155 3.22 -3.74 -1.94
C HIS A 155 2.27 -3.61 -3.13
N GLN A 156 0.99 -3.36 -2.86
CA GLN A 156 -0.02 -3.19 -3.88
C GLN A 156 0.21 -1.93 -4.72
N LEU A 157 0.61 -0.82 -4.08
CA LEU A 157 1.01 0.41 -4.79
C LEU A 157 2.24 0.17 -5.67
N SER A 158 3.24 -0.55 -5.15
CA SER A 158 4.44 -0.92 -5.89
C SER A 158 4.13 -1.79 -7.10
N LEU A 159 3.27 -2.80 -6.95
CA LEU A 159 2.84 -3.66 -8.04
C LEU A 159 2.03 -2.89 -9.08
N PHE A 160 1.06 -2.08 -8.65
CA PHE A 160 0.28 -1.20 -9.53
C PHE A 160 1.19 -0.26 -10.32
N ALA A 161 2.13 0.42 -9.65
CA ALA A 161 3.07 1.33 -10.31
C ALA A 161 3.99 0.59 -11.28
N ALA A 162 4.51 -0.59 -10.92
CA ALA A 162 5.37 -1.38 -11.77
C ALA A 162 4.65 -1.85 -13.04
N LEU A 163 3.41 -2.32 -12.92
CA LEU A 163 2.56 -2.70 -14.07
C LEU A 163 2.30 -1.48 -14.97
N CYS A 164 1.81 -0.36 -14.41
CA CYS A 164 1.56 0.86 -15.19
C CYS A 164 2.80 1.33 -15.96
N ARG A 165 3.95 1.38 -15.29
CA ARG A 165 5.23 1.78 -15.88
C ARG A 165 5.68 0.84 -16.98
N ALA A 166 5.49 -0.47 -16.82
CA ALA A 166 5.80 -1.45 -17.86
C ALA A 166 4.99 -1.19 -19.14
N GLY A 167 3.72 -0.78 -19.02
CA GLY A 167 2.89 -0.36 -20.15
C GLY A 167 3.07 1.08 -20.63
N GLY A 168 4.06 1.82 -20.10
CA GLY A 168 4.38 3.17 -20.55
C GLY A 168 3.59 4.29 -19.88
N LEU A 169 2.80 4.00 -18.83
CA LEU A 169 2.11 5.00 -18.04
C LEU A 169 2.96 5.47 -16.87
N LYS A 170 3.09 6.80 -16.69
CA LYS A 170 3.80 7.36 -15.53
C LYS A 170 3.03 7.03 -14.27
N ALA A 171 3.69 6.45 -13.28
CA ALA A 171 3.07 6.13 -11.99
C ALA A 171 3.96 6.55 -10.82
N ARG A 172 3.34 7.00 -9.72
CA ARG A 172 4.04 7.49 -8.52
C ARG A 172 3.26 7.17 -7.25
N TYR A 173 3.91 7.30 -6.10
CA TYR A 173 3.29 7.10 -4.78
C TYR A 173 2.82 8.43 -4.21
N LYS A 174 1.66 8.43 -3.57
CA LYS A 174 1.14 9.52 -2.72
C LYS A 174 0.93 8.95 -1.32
N LEU A 175 1.90 9.18 -0.43
CA LEU A 175 1.90 8.63 0.93
C LEU A 175 1.52 9.71 1.95
N TYR A 176 0.88 9.32 3.05
CA TYR A 176 0.45 10.21 4.13
C TYR A 176 0.19 9.40 5.42
N SER A 177 0.19 10.06 6.56
CA SER A 177 -0.30 9.45 7.80
C SER A 177 -1.82 9.49 7.82
N LEU A 178 -2.44 8.42 8.33
CA LEU A 178 -3.86 8.18 8.15
C LEU A 178 -4.62 8.17 9.47
N ALA A 179 -5.64 9.01 9.57
CA ALA A 179 -6.74 8.85 10.52
C ALA A 179 -7.70 7.77 10.00
N LEU A 180 -7.81 6.63 10.70
CA LEU A 180 -8.71 5.53 10.33
C LEU A 180 -10.16 5.90 10.65
N VAL A 181 -11.11 5.45 9.83
CA VAL A 181 -12.54 5.45 10.18
C VAL A 181 -12.88 4.30 11.13
N GLU A 182 -14.03 4.40 11.81
CA GLU A 182 -14.47 3.43 12.84
C GLU A 182 -14.39 1.96 12.40
N PRO A 183 -14.89 1.55 11.20
CA PRO A 183 -14.79 0.15 10.77
C PRO A 183 -13.35 -0.35 10.62
N LEU A 184 -12.41 0.51 10.22
CA LEU A 184 -11.00 0.14 10.09
C LEU A 184 -10.32 0.04 11.46
N TYR A 185 -10.68 0.91 12.40
CA TYR A 185 -10.19 0.82 13.78
C TYR A 185 -10.60 -0.51 14.42
N GLN A 186 -11.86 -0.91 14.29
CA GLN A 186 -12.37 -2.17 14.84
C GLN A 186 -11.66 -3.40 14.25
N ASN A 187 -11.47 -3.44 12.93
CA ASN A 187 -10.87 -4.61 12.27
C ASN A 187 -9.35 -4.70 12.38
N MET A 188 -8.63 -3.57 12.52
CA MET A 188 -7.16 -3.53 12.41
C MET A 188 -6.46 -3.14 13.72
N VAL A 189 -7.15 -2.43 14.61
CA VAL A 189 -6.56 -1.84 15.82
C VAL A 189 -7.10 -2.53 17.07
N GLU A 190 -8.42 -2.66 17.22
CA GLU A 190 -9.02 -3.23 18.43
C GLU A 190 -8.69 -4.72 18.65
N VAL A 191 -8.37 -5.44 17.57
CA VAL A 191 -7.99 -6.87 17.60
C VAL A 191 -6.67 -7.14 18.34
N SER A 192 -5.89 -6.11 18.67
CA SER A 192 -4.61 -6.22 19.36
C SER A 192 -4.44 -5.12 20.42
N PRO A 193 -4.24 -5.46 21.71
CA PRO A 193 -3.93 -4.49 22.76
C PRO A 193 -2.67 -3.65 22.46
N VAL A 194 -1.69 -4.24 21.77
CA VAL A 194 -0.46 -3.54 21.37
C VAL A 194 -0.75 -2.50 20.28
N MET A 195 -1.53 -2.89 19.26
CA MET A 195 -1.93 -1.96 18.19
C MET A 195 -2.86 -0.87 18.72
N LYS A 196 -3.77 -1.23 19.62
CA LYS A 196 -4.66 -0.28 20.29
C LYS A 196 -3.88 0.76 21.06
N GLU A 197 -2.98 0.37 21.97
CA GLU A 197 -2.15 1.34 22.70
C GLU A 197 -1.28 2.20 21.77
N TRP A 198 -0.74 1.60 20.70
CA TRP A 198 0.08 2.32 19.74
C TRP A 198 -0.73 3.35 18.93
N TYR A 199 -1.88 2.95 18.40
CA TYR A 199 -2.78 3.83 17.66
C TYR A 199 -3.39 4.89 18.58
N ASP A 200 -3.89 4.49 19.75
CA ASP A 200 -4.47 5.40 20.74
C ASP A 200 -3.42 6.43 21.17
N ALA A 201 -2.13 6.10 21.21
CA ALA A 201 -1.07 7.07 21.50
C ALA A 201 -0.86 8.10 20.38
N LEU A 202 -0.96 7.69 19.11
CA LEU A 202 -0.63 8.50 17.93
C LEU A 202 -1.82 9.20 17.26
N GLY A 203 -3.04 8.70 17.47
CA GLY A 203 -4.27 9.17 16.80
C GLY A 203 -4.39 8.79 15.32
N ALA A 204 -3.33 8.24 14.72
CA ALA A 204 -3.22 7.91 13.30
C ALA A 204 -2.29 6.70 13.04
N PHE A 205 -2.54 6.01 11.93
CA PHE A 205 -1.65 4.98 11.40
C PHE A 205 -0.45 5.62 10.68
N MET A 206 0.74 5.04 10.88
CA MET A 206 2.02 5.66 10.54
C MET A 206 2.11 6.07 9.07
N LEU A 207 1.72 5.19 8.16
CA LEU A 207 1.82 5.42 6.73
C LEU A 207 0.75 4.62 5.98
N HIS A 208 -0.15 5.32 5.30
CA HIS A 208 -0.95 4.78 4.22
C HIS A 208 -0.54 5.46 2.91
N GLY A 209 -1.01 4.95 1.79
CA GLY A 209 -0.82 5.66 0.53
C GLY A 209 -1.77 5.22 -0.55
N THR A 210 -1.85 6.06 -1.57
CA THR A 210 -2.41 5.74 -2.86
C THR A 210 -1.31 5.76 -3.90
N ALA A 211 -1.54 5.17 -5.06
CA ALA A 211 -0.78 5.44 -6.24
C ALA A 211 -1.45 6.58 -7.02
N GLU A 212 -0.69 7.20 -7.90
CA GLU A 212 -1.22 8.06 -8.95
C GLU A 212 -0.65 7.61 -10.28
N VAL A 213 -1.49 7.55 -11.31
CA VAL A 213 -1.12 7.21 -12.68
C VAL A 213 -1.46 8.39 -13.60
N PHE A 214 -0.58 8.72 -14.53
CA PHE A 214 -0.82 9.77 -15.51
C PHE A 214 -1.50 9.18 -16.74
N VAL A 215 -2.75 9.58 -16.97
CA VAL A 215 -3.62 9.06 -18.03
C VAL A 215 -4.36 10.23 -18.65
N ASN A 216 -4.42 10.31 -19.98
CA ASN A 216 -5.14 11.35 -20.71
C ASN A 216 -4.77 12.77 -20.24
N GLY A 217 -3.47 13.01 -20.02
CA GLY A 217 -2.94 14.33 -19.67
C GLY A 217 -3.11 14.76 -18.20
N ARG A 218 -3.63 13.89 -17.31
CA ARG A 218 -3.82 14.22 -15.89
C ARG A 218 -3.37 13.10 -14.96
N TRP A 219 -3.00 13.45 -13.73
CA TRP A 219 -2.78 12.49 -12.66
C TRP A 219 -4.13 12.01 -12.11
N VAL A 220 -4.27 10.69 -12.02
CA VAL A 220 -5.47 10.00 -11.57
C VAL A 220 -5.09 9.15 -10.36
N THR A 221 -5.82 9.29 -9.26
CA THR A 221 -5.58 8.51 -8.03
C THR A 221 -6.03 7.06 -8.19
N ALA A 222 -5.25 6.15 -7.63
CA ALA A 222 -5.54 4.73 -7.60
C ALA A 222 -5.25 4.19 -6.18
N ASP A 223 -6.29 3.73 -5.49
CA ASP A 223 -6.13 2.97 -4.24
C ASP A 223 -6.70 1.55 -4.41
N PRO A 224 -5.86 0.59 -4.84
CA PRO A 224 -6.30 -0.79 -4.98
C PRO A 224 -6.27 -1.58 -3.66
N THR A 225 -5.94 -0.95 -2.52
CA THR A 225 -5.55 -1.64 -1.27
C THR A 225 -6.59 -2.64 -0.76
N PHE A 226 -7.87 -2.29 -0.85
CA PHE A 226 -8.96 -3.10 -0.32
C PHE A 226 -9.71 -3.80 -1.46
N THR A 227 -9.87 -5.12 -1.31
CA THR A 227 -10.70 -5.91 -2.23
C THR A 227 -12.16 -5.50 -2.09
N PRO A 228 -13.00 -5.72 -3.12
CA PRO A 228 -14.41 -5.39 -3.05
C PRO A 228 -15.12 -6.03 -1.86
N GLU A 229 -14.77 -7.27 -1.51
CA GLU A 229 -15.34 -7.95 -0.35
C GLU A 229 -14.94 -7.26 0.95
N TYR A 230 -13.68 -6.85 1.09
CA TYR A 230 -13.25 -6.16 2.31
C TYR A 230 -13.94 -4.80 2.45
N GLU A 231 -14.08 -4.04 1.35
CA GLU A 231 -14.88 -2.79 1.34
C GLU A 231 -16.33 -3.06 1.70
N ALA A 232 -16.91 -4.13 1.15
CA ALA A 232 -18.29 -4.50 1.41
C ALA A 232 -18.56 -4.77 2.89
N ALA A 233 -17.66 -5.54 3.51
CA ALA A 233 -17.69 -5.87 4.94
C ALA A 233 -17.57 -4.65 5.85
N MET A 234 -16.92 -3.59 5.37
CA MET A 234 -16.79 -2.32 6.09
C MET A 234 -17.94 -1.34 5.80
N GLY A 235 -18.87 -1.70 4.90
CA GLY A 235 -19.94 -0.79 4.50
C GLY A 235 -19.47 0.38 3.64
N LEU A 236 -18.33 0.25 2.95
CA LEU A 236 -17.73 1.29 2.13
C LEU A 236 -18.15 1.16 0.67
N PRO A 237 -18.21 2.28 -0.09
CA PRO A 237 -18.36 2.18 -1.55
C PRO A 237 -17.16 1.45 -2.17
N LEU A 238 -17.37 0.77 -3.29
CA LEU A 238 -16.34 0.00 -3.96
C LEU A 238 -15.44 0.95 -4.75
N ALA A 239 -14.18 1.11 -4.35
CA ALA A 239 -13.30 2.10 -4.94
C ALA A 239 -13.04 1.86 -6.43
N LYS A 240 -13.08 2.93 -7.23
CA LYS A 240 -12.80 2.93 -8.67
C LYS A 240 -11.53 3.73 -8.99
N LEU A 241 -10.92 3.44 -10.13
CA LEU A 241 -9.80 4.25 -10.62
C LEU A 241 -10.24 5.71 -10.79
N GLY A 242 -9.46 6.62 -10.22
CA GLY A 242 -9.73 8.05 -10.24
C GLY A 242 -10.54 8.57 -9.06
N GLU A 243 -11.02 7.70 -8.18
CA GLU A 243 -11.60 8.11 -6.90
C GLU A 243 -10.49 8.30 -5.86
N ASP A 244 -10.47 9.45 -5.21
CA ASP A 244 -9.57 9.69 -4.08
C ASP A 244 -10.23 9.08 -2.83
N PRO A 245 -9.61 8.14 -2.10
CA PRO A 245 -10.18 7.56 -0.88
C PRO A 245 -10.27 8.58 0.28
N LEU A 246 -9.64 9.74 0.13
CA LEU A 246 -9.72 10.84 1.09
C LEU A 246 -11.17 11.31 1.23
N GLY A 247 -11.67 11.41 2.46
CA GLY A 247 -13.05 11.80 2.73
C GLY A 247 -14.08 10.69 2.59
N ILE A 248 -13.67 9.51 2.09
CA ILE A 248 -14.51 8.31 2.03
C ILE A 248 -14.23 7.45 3.26
N TRP A 249 -13.07 6.80 3.33
CA TRP A 249 -12.76 5.92 4.48
C TRP A 249 -11.53 6.36 5.26
N ASN A 250 -11.00 7.53 4.91
CA ASN A 250 -9.62 7.85 5.21
C ASN A 250 -9.44 9.36 5.19
N TYR A 251 -8.72 9.91 6.17
CA TYR A 251 -8.41 11.33 6.25
C TYR A 251 -6.90 11.49 6.47
N PRO A 252 -6.20 12.27 5.62
CA PRO A 252 -4.78 12.45 5.77
C PRO A 252 -4.53 13.50 6.85
N VAL A 253 -3.52 13.26 7.69
CA VAL A 253 -3.05 14.26 8.64
C VAL A 253 -2.34 15.38 7.85
N GLU A 254 -2.70 16.63 8.11
CA GLU A 254 -2.12 17.79 7.44
C GLU A 254 -0.59 17.81 7.56
N GLY A 255 0.08 18.24 6.49
CA GLY A 255 1.54 18.31 6.45
C GLY A 255 2.27 16.99 6.22
N THR A 256 1.60 15.84 6.38
CA THR A 256 2.24 14.51 6.22
C THR A 256 2.26 14.01 4.77
N MET A 257 1.47 14.59 3.88
CA MET A 257 1.39 14.17 2.49
C MET A 257 2.72 14.36 1.75
N MET A 258 3.11 13.33 1.00
CA MET A 258 4.33 13.29 0.20
C MET A 258 4.11 12.55 -1.12
N ILE A 259 4.71 13.07 -2.20
CA ILE A 259 4.74 12.44 -3.52
C ILE A 259 6.12 11.86 -3.74
N LEU A 260 6.21 10.56 -4.03
CA LEU A 260 7.48 9.85 -4.22
C LEU A 260 7.49 9.13 -5.57
N GLU A 261 8.65 9.14 -6.24
CA GLU A 261 8.86 8.30 -7.42
C GLU A 261 9.13 6.84 -7.03
N GLY A 262 9.96 6.62 -6.01
CA GLY A 262 10.31 5.33 -5.45
C GLY A 262 10.37 5.41 -3.94
N LEU A 263 10.49 4.25 -3.30
CA LEU A 263 10.60 4.17 -1.85
C LEU A 263 12.08 4.30 -1.41
N PRO A 264 12.34 4.86 -0.22
CA PRO A 264 13.71 5.07 0.25
C PRO A 264 14.42 3.76 0.56
N TYR A 265 15.75 3.73 0.39
CA TYR A 265 16.51 2.57 0.85
C TYR A 265 16.41 2.43 2.37
N GLY A 266 16.37 1.18 2.83
CA GLY A 266 16.14 0.87 4.24
C GLY A 266 14.68 1.03 4.69
N VAL A 267 13.79 1.49 3.79
CA VAL A 267 12.36 1.34 4.01
C VAL A 267 12.07 -0.14 4.27
N GLY A 268 11.28 -0.42 5.29
CA GLY A 268 10.95 -1.78 5.63
C GLY A 268 11.91 -2.50 6.56
N ILE A 269 13.13 -2.01 6.89
CA ILE A 269 14.02 -2.74 7.83
C ILE A 269 13.34 -2.91 9.20
N ALA A 270 12.88 -1.81 9.80
CA ALA A 270 12.19 -1.84 11.08
C ALA A 270 10.84 -2.59 10.99
N TRP A 271 10.12 -2.41 9.89
CA TRP A 271 8.87 -3.12 9.63
C TRP A 271 9.08 -4.64 9.54
N ASN A 272 10.05 -5.08 8.74
CA ASN A 272 10.39 -6.48 8.54
C ASN A 272 10.85 -7.11 9.84
N PHE A 273 11.65 -6.40 10.63
CA PHE A 273 12.01 -6.85 11.98
C PHE A 273 10.77 -7.03 12.87
N LEU A 274 9.87 -6.03 12.87
CA LEU A 274 8.63 -6.09 13.64
C LEU A 274 7.75 -7.26 13.20
N VAL A 275 7.42 -7.38 11.91
CA VAL A 275 6.43 -8.36 11.44
C VAL A 275 6.98 -9.78 11.34
N ASN A 276 8.26 -9.95 11.00
CA ASN A 276 8.84 -11.28 10.82
C ASN A 276 9.39 -11.87 12.13
N PHE A 277 9.72 -11.05 13.13
CA PHE A 277 10.35 -11.53 14.35
C PHE A 277 9.57 -11.19 15.62
N LEU A 278 9.31 -9.91 15.88
CA LEU A 278 8.73 -9.47 17.16
C LEU A 278 7.23 -9.74 17.27
N GLY A 279 6.47 -9.45 16.22
CA GLY A 279 5.00 -9.37 16.21
C GLY A 279 4.34 -10.41 15.32
N ARG A 280 4.97 -11.56 15.07
CA ARG A 280 4.41 -12.64 14.22
C ARG A 280 2.98 -13.03 14.63
N GLY A 281 2.75 -13.11 15.93
CA GLY A 281 1.47 -13.39 16.57
C GLY A 281 0.39 -12.38 16.22
N GLU A 282 0.67 -11.11 16.53
CA GLU A 282 -0.26 -10.01 16.30
C GLU A 282 -0.56 -9.81 14.82
N ARG A 283 0.45 -9.93 13.97
CA ARG A 283 0.33 -9.91 12.52
C ARG A 283 -0.67 -10.95 12.01
N ILE A 284 -0.59 -12.19 12.48
CA ILE A 284 -1.50 -13.26 12.04
C ILE A 284 -2.92 -13.05 12.56
N LYS A 285 -3.10 -12.51 13.77
CA LYS A 285 -4.44 -12.15 14.26
C LYS A 285 -5.10 -11.12 13.37
N ILE A 286 -4.36 -10.07 13.00
CA ILE A 286 -4.84 -9.03 12.08
C ILE A 286 -5.20 -9.65 10.73
N ASP A 287 -4.30 -10.45 10.14
CA ASP A 287 -4.55 -11.07 8.84
C ASP A 287 -5.74 -12.04 8.84
N ARG A 288 -5.99 -12.76 9.95
CA ARG A 288 -7.20 -13.58 10.12
C ARG A 288 -8.46 -12.71 10.16
N GLY A 289 -8.44 -11.62 10.93
CA GLY A 289 -9.55 -10.66 10.98
C GLY A 289 -9.86 -10.06 9.61
N LEU A 290 -8.83 -9.75 8.82
CA LEU A 290 -9.00 -9.29 7.43
C LEU A 290 -9.69 -10.36 6.56
N GLU A 291 -9.32 -11.64 6.70
CA GLU A 291 -9.95 -12.71 5.91
C GLU A 291 -11.38 -13.00 6.36
N GLU A 292 -11.66 -12.97 7.66
CA GLU A 292 -13.02 -13.09 8.20
C GLU A 292 -13.92 -11.94 7.71
N ALA A 293 -13.39 -10.71 7.66
CA ALA A 293 -14.09 -9.59 7.05
C ALA A 293 -14.37 -9.84 5.56
N ARG A 294 -13.38 -10.32 4.77
CA ARG A 294 -13.62 -10.66 3.36
C ARG A 294 -14.68 -11.74 3.17
N LYS A 295 -14.76 -12.75 4.05
CA LYS A 295 -15.82 -13.77 3.98
C LYS A 295 -17.20 -13.15 4.13
N ARG A 296 -17.41 -12.34 5.19
CA ARG A 296 -18.66 -11.60 5.40
C ARG A 296 -19.00 -10.69 4.23
N GLY A 297 -18.01 -9.98 3.71
CA GLY A 297 -18.19 -9.11 2.55
C GLY A 297 -18.55 -9.84 1.27
N ARG A 298 -18.04 -11.07 1.08
CA ARG A 298 -18.37 -11.92 -0.06
C ARG A 298 -19.85 -12.30 -0.02
N GLU A 299 -20.35 -12.74 1.14
CA GLU A 299 -21.76 -13.06 1.36
C GLU A 299 -22.67 -11.87 1.01
N ILE A 300 -22.31 -10.66 1.48
CA ILE A 300 -23.06 -9.42 1.17
C ILE A 300 -23.11 -9.16 -0.34
N LEU A 301 -21.98 -9.33 -1.04
CA LEU A 301 -21.90 -9.07 -2.48
C LEU A 301 -22.57 -10.16 -3.32
N GLU A 302 -22.60 -11.41 -2.85
CA GLU A 302 -23.31 -12.53 -3.48
C GLU A 302 -24.83 -12.38 -3.36
N GLU A 303 -25.33 -11.88 -2.22
CA GLU A 303 -26.76 -11.67 -1.99
C GLU A 303 -27.33 -10.49 -2.79
N MET A 304 -26.65 -9.35 -2.79
CA MET A 304 -27.18 -8.10 -3.37
C MET A 304 -26.64 -7.80 -4.78
N GLY A 305 -25.49 -8.39 -5.16
CA GLY A 305 -24.76 -8.05 -6.37
C GLY A 305 -23.86 -6.81 -6.19
N LYS A 306 -22.68 -6.85 -6.81
CA LYS A 306 -21.64 -5.80 -6.67
C LYS A 306 -22.12 -4.40 -7.08
N GLU A 307 -22.84 -4.30 -8.19
CA GLU A 307 -23.27 -3.00 -8.73
C GLU A 307 -24.37 -2.35 -7.87
N GLU A 308 -25.33 -3.15 -7.41
CA GLU A 308 -26.42 -2.67 -6.56
C GLU A 308 -25.90 -2.30 -5.16
N TYR A 309 -24.99 -3.12 -4.59
CA TYR A 309 -24.27 -2.77 -3.36
C TYR A 309 -23.60 -1.39 -3.49
N ASP A 310 -22.78 -1.20 -4.52
CA ASP A 310 -22.00 0.02 -4.71
C ASP A 310 -22.91 1.24 -4.87
N LYS A 311 -23.98 1.13 -5.68
CA LYS A 311 -24.97 2.18 -5.89
C LYS A 311 -25.68 2.57 -4.60
N MET A 312 -26.17 1.59 -3.84
CA MET A 312 -26.87 1.82 -2.58
C MET A 312 -25.97 2.51 -1.54
N ILE A 313 -24.73 2.01 -1.39
CA ILE A 313 -23.80 2.55 -0.40
C ILE A 313 -23.41 3.97 -0.75
N ARG A 314 -23.10 4.26 -2.02
CA ARG A 314 -22.76 5.63 -2.47
C ARG A 314 -23.87 6.64 -2.20
N ALA A 315 -25.14 6.23 -2.26
CA ALA A 315 -26.27 7.11 -1.96
C ALA A 315 -26.40 7.46 -0.46
N ARG A 316 -25.93 6.60 0.44
CA ARG A 316 -26.18 6.72 1.89
C ARG A 316 -24.93 6.96 2.74
N TYR A 317 -23.75 6.65 2.22
CA TYR A 317 -22.53 6.59 3.00
C TYR A 317 -22.10 7.98 3.47
N LYS A 318 -21.80 8.08 4.77
CA LYS A 318 -21.17 9.23 5.39
C LYS A 318 -20.03 8.72 6.25
N ALA A 319 -18.82 9.15 5.93
CA ALA A 319 -17.62 8.80 6.68
C ALA A 319 -17.77 9.22 8.15
N LYS A 320 -17.44 8.31 9.08
CA LYS A 320 -17.42 8.57 10.52
C LYS A 320 -16.02 8.33 11.07
N ILE A 321 -15.46 9.37 11.68
CA ILE A 321 -14.12 9.34 12.27
C ILE A 321 -14.24 8.98 13.76
N PRO A 322 -13.42 8.05 14.29
CA PRO A 322 -13.37 7.73 15.72
C PRO A 322 -13.05 8.97 16.56
N LYS A 323 -13.67 9.06 17.74
CA LYS A 323 -13.50 10.21 18.65
C LYS A 323 -12.03 10.42 19.04
N ILE A 324 -11.29 9.33 19.32
CA ILE A 324 -9.86 9.38 19.68
C ILE A 324 -9.02 10.03 18.57
N THR A 325 -9.36 9.78 17.31
CA THR A 325 -8.65 10.32 16.15
C THR A 325 -8.93 11.81 15.99
N LEU A 326 -10.17 12.25 16.21
CA LEU A 326 -10.51 13.67 16.21
C LEU A 326 -9.80 14.46 17.31
N GLU A 327 -9.70 13.89 18.52
CA GLU A 327 -9.06 14.54 19.66
C GLU A 327 -7.54 14.68 19.48
N LYS A 328 -6.89 13.68 18.87
CA LYS A 328 -5.42 13.64 18.74
C LYS A 328 -4.87 14.19 17.44
N CYS A 329 -5.67 14.22 16.39
CA CYS A 329 -5.31 14.78 15.10
C CYS A 329 -6.29 15.90 14.75
N PRO A 330 -6.24 17.09 15.39
CA PRO A 330 -7.16 18.19 15.06
C PRO A 330 -6.93 18.74 13.64
N ASN A 331 -5.74 18.52 13.07
CA ASN A 331 -5.33 19.04 11.76
C ASN A 331 -5.61 18.02 10.63
N LEU A 332 -6.85 17.51 10.52
CA LEU A 332 -7.23 16.64 9.41
C LEU A 332 -7.57 17.48 8.17
N VAL A 333 -7.23 16.95 7.00
CA VAL A 333 -7.66 17.56 5.74
C VAL A 333 -8.98 16.93 5.31
N PHE A 334 -10.05 17.71 5.34
CA PHE A 334 -11.35 17.38 4.77
C PHE A 334 -11.40 18.04 3.39
N LYS A 335 -11.45 17.25 2.31
CA LYS A 335 -11.67 17.78 0.96
C LYS A 335 -12.91 17.16 0.37
#